data_AF-A0A0J6SPG0-F1
#
_entry.id   AF-A0A0J6SPG0-F1
#
_cell.length_a   1.000
_cell.length_b   1.000
_cell.length_c   1.000
_cell.angle_alpha   90.00
_cell.angle_beta   90.00
_cell.angle_gamma   90.00
#
_symmetry.space_group_name_H-M   'P 1'
#
loop_
_entity.id
_entity.type
_entity.pdbx_description
1 polymer ?
#
loop_
_entity_poly.entity_id
_entity_poly.type
_entity_poly.pdbx_seq_one_letter_code
_entity_poly.pdbx_strand_id
1 'polypeptide(L)'
;MKTVIAATCAAAALVLLALGSGRLQAGLTPQTDEAVPADPRSDGTARANALFGTYRARCGQVAVVAIDVVPPRTGGFADPLDAGPAAARTGHTLYVALADLHLDARETTTPTDRRNGIRWAGRFTYSAGSVRQVAIGRNGTAGRWSPWQPGGPVYAVALTHRDGGWTYRIDEMPLVTGLGRYARLRRPTCAELPTG
;
A
#
# COMPACT_ATOMS: atom_id res chain seq x y z
N MET A 1 54.88 -32.09 14.27
CA MET A 1 54.27 -32.43 15.58
C MET A 1 52.92 -31.74 15.62
N LYS A 2 51.83 -32.38 15.17
CA LYS A 2 50.86 -33.19 15.94
C LYS A 2 50.25 -32.44 17.15
N THR A 3 49.06 -31.88 16.94
CA THR A 3 47.93 -32.03 17.88
C THR A 3 46.63 -32.13 17.08
N VAL A 4 45.84 -33.15 17.40
CA VAL A 4 44.54 -33.55 16.83
C VAL A 4 43.54 -33.55 18.00
N ILE A 5 42.24 -33.67 17.67
CA ILE A 5 41.07 -34.07 18.50
C ILE A 5 40.20 -32.84 18.88
N ALA A 6 39.01 -32.57 18.31
CA ALA A 6 37.79 -33.32 17.94
C ALA A 6 36.66 -33.22 18.99
N ALA A 7 35.43 -33.19 18.45
CA ALA A 7 34.19 -33.77 18.98
C ALA A 7 33.26 -32.95 19.91
N THR A 8 32.13 -32.51 19.31
CA THR A 8 30.70 -32.78 19.66
C THR A 8 30.19 -32.76 21.11
N CYS A 9 29.05 -32.08 21.31
CA CYS A 9 27.80 -32.48 22.02
C CYS A 9 26.96 -31.21 22.32
N ALA A 10 25.63 -31.16 22.47
CA ALA A 10 24.47 -32.01 22.15
C ALA A 10 23.20 -31.27 22.66
N ALA A 11 22.06 -31.45 21.97
CA ALA A 11 20.66 -31.46 22.47
C ALA A 11 20.07 -30.16 23.10
N ALA A 12 18.76 -29.88 23.18
CA ALA A 12 17.54 -30.66 22.99
C ALA A 12 16.30 -29.75 22.73
N ALA A 13 15.27 -30.37 22.14
CA ALA A 13 13.87 -30.00 21.90
C ALA A 13 13.13 -29.07 22.88
N LEU A 14 12.12 -28.33 22.38
CA LEU A 14 10.71 -28.53 22.78
C LEU A 14 9.71 -27.87 21.82
N VAL A 15 8.64 -28.62 21.52
CA VAL A 15 7.45 -28.28 20.73
C VAL A 15 6.41 -27.55 21.60
N LEU A 16 5.70 -26.57 21.04
CA LEU A 16 4.34 -26.26 21.47
C LEU A 16 3.47 -25.78 20.29
N LEU A 17 2.45 -26.57 19.99
CA LEU A 17 1.31 -26.25 19.13
C LEU A 17 0.34 -25.32 19.88
N ALA A 18 -0.15 -24.29 19.22
CA ALA A 18 -1.45 -23.69 19.53
C ALA A 18 -2.13 -23.20 18.24
N LEU A 19 -3.26 -23.85 17.93
CA LEU A 19 -4.25 -23.47 16.93
C LEU A 19 -4.95 -22.17 17.34
N GLY A 20 -5.32 -21.32 16.37
CA GLY A 20 -6.43 -20.37 16.58
C GLY A 20 -6.36 -19.05 15.79
N SER A 21 -7.27 -18.94 14.83
CA SER A 21 -7.97 -17.70 14.43
C SER A 21 -7.25 -16.72 13.50
N GLY A 22 -7.82 -16.59 12.30
CA GLY A 22 -7.27 -15.81 11.20
C GLY A 22 -7.14 -14.31 11.48
N ARG A 23 -5.94 -13.82 11.26
CA ARG A 23 -5.66 -12.49 10.72
C ARG A 23 -4.57 -12.70 9.66
N LEU A 24 -4.76 -12.16 8.46
CA LEU A 24 -3.77 -12.21 7.38
C LEU A 24 -2.49 -11.52 7.86
N GLN A 25 -1.54 -12.33 8.34
CA GLN A 25 -0.25 -11.90 8.85
C GLN A 25 0.77 -11.87 7.71
N ALA A 26 1.63 -10.86 7.78
CA ALA A 26 2.64 -10.47 6.81
C ALA A 26 3.55 -11.63 6.39
N GLY A 27 3.98 -11.61 5.13
CA GLY A 27 5.05 -12.47 4.64
C GLY A 27 6.34 -12.20 5.42
N LEU A 28 6.76 -13.17 6.23
CA LEU A 28 8.06 -13.21 6.88
C LEU A 28 9.09 -13.69 5.86
N THR A 29 9.87 -12.78 5.29
CA THR A 29 11.13 -13.15 4.63
C THR A 29 12.21 -13.42 5.69
N PRO A 30 13.11 -14.40 5.49
CA PRO A 30 14.13 -14.76 6.47
C PRO A 30 15.04 -13.59 6.80
N GLN A 31 15.29 -13.39 8.10
CA GLN A 31 16.11 -12.32 8.67
C GLN A 31 17.59 -12.61 8.44
N THR A 32 18.23 -11.84 7.57
CA THR A 32 19.66 -11.54 7.70
C THR A 32 19.80 -10.38 8.68
N ASP A 33 20.74 -10.51 9.60
CA ASP A 33 21.11 -9.49 10.60
C ASP A 33 21.71 -8.27 9.88
N GLU A 34 20.85 -7.47 9.25
CA GLU A 34 21.24 -6.31 8.47
C GLU A 34 21.40 -5.14 9.43
N ALA A 35 22.64 -4.65 9.55
CA ALA A 35 22.93 -3.40 10.26
C ALA A 35 22.00 -2.29 9.73
N VAL A 36 21.67 -1.31 10.59
CA VAL A 36 20.91 -0.12 10.17
C VAL A 36 21.50 0.40 8.85
N PRO A 37 20.69 0.59 7.79
CA PRO A 37 21.22 1.06 6.52
C PRO A 37 22.04 2.33 6.71
N ALA A 38 23.12 2.47 5.93
CA ALA A 38 24.02 3.62 6.00
C ALA A 38 23.27 4.96 5.82
N ASP A 39 22.16 4.95 5.07
CA ASP A 39 21.20 6.04 4.98
C ASP A 39 19.76 5.49 5.12
N PRO A 40 19.19 5.43 6.33
CA PRO A 40 17.86 4.89 6.57
C PRO A 40 16.75 5.76 5.94
N ARG A 41 17.03 7.04 5.64
CA ARG A 41 16.05 7.93 5.00
C ARG A 41 15.92 7.62 3.51
N SER A 42 17.04 7.43 2.81
CA SER A 42 17.03 7.01 1.40
C SER A 42 16.39 5.63 1.25
N ASP A 43 16.77 4.68 2.11
CA ASP A 43 16.18 3.34 2.13
C ASP A 43 14.68 3.36 2.44
N GLY A 44 14.27 4.15 3.43
CA GLY A 44 12.86 4.37 3.73
C GLY A 44 12.10 4.96 2.54
N THR A 45 12.72 5.90 1.81
CA THR A 45 12.12 6.49 0.59
C THR A 45 11.93 5.45 -0.51
N ALA A 46 12.95 4.61 -0.76
CA ALA A 46 12.87 3.54 -1.75
C ALA A 46 11.76 2.54 -1.41
N ARG A 47 11.66 2.13 -0.14
CA ARG A 47 10.61 1.23 0.35
C ARG A 47 9.22 1.86 0.27
N ALA A 48 9.08 3.13 0.65
CA ALA A 48 7.83 3.86 0.52
C ALA A 48 7.36 3.92 -0.94
N ASN A 49 8.29 4.20 -1.88
CA ASN A 49 7.99 4.23 -3.31
C ASN A 49 7.57 2.86 -3.85
N ALA A 50 8.20 1.78 -3.39
CA ALA A 50 7.82 0.41 -3.76
C ALA A 50 6.41 0.06 -3.26
N LEU A 51 6.09 0.42 -2.02
CA LEU A 51 4.75 0.22 -1.44
C LEU A 51 3.69 1.05 -2.18
N PHE A 52 3.97 2.33 -2.45
CA PHE A 52 3.09 3.21 -3.22
C PHE A 52 2.80 2.63 -4.62
N GLY A 53 3.84 2.13 -5.30
CA GLY A 53 3.76 1.53 -6.63
C GLY A 53 3.10 0.14 -6.68
N THR A 54 2.75 -0.47 -5.54
CA THR A 54 2.14 -1.80 -5.51
C THR A 54 0.76 -1.80 -6.17
N TYR A 55 -0.05 -0.76 -5.93
CA TYR A 55 -1.40 -0.62 -6.50
C TYR A 55 -1.52 0.49 -7.54
N ARG A 56 -0.42 1.19 -7.86
CA ARG A 56 -0.42 2.34 -8.75
C ARG A 56 0.46 2.08 -9.96
N ALA A 57 -0.07 2.33 -11.14
CA ALA A 57 0.69 2.31 -12.38
C ALA A 57 1.01 3.74 -12.82
N ARG A 58 2.19 3.95 -13.39
CA ARG A 58 2.54 5.23 -14.00
C ARG A 58 2.23 5.16 -15.48
N CYS A 59 1.27 5.97 -15.92
CA CYS A 59 0.79 6.01 -17.31
C CYS A 59 1.05 7.41 -17.86
N GLY A 60 2.18 7.56 -18.54
CA GLY A 60 2.71 8.88 -18.91
C GLY A 60 3.10 9.70 -17.68
N GLN A 61 2.55 10.91 -17.55
CA GLN A 61 2.86 11.82 -16.45
C GLN A 61 1.97 11.62 -15.20
N VAL A 62 0.97 10.74 -15.27
CA VAL A 62 0.04 10.50 -14.16
C VAL A 62 0.30 9.14 -13.50
N ALA A 63 0.05 9.06 -12.20
CA ALA A 63 -0.12 7.78 -11.52
C ALA A 63 -1.60 7.43 -11.47
N VAL A 64 -1.92 6.16 -11.71
CA VAL A 64 -3.30 5.71 -11.79
C VAL A 64 -3.50 4.49 -10.91
N VAL A 65 -4.63 4.47 -10.21
CA VAL A 65 -5.09 3.35 -9.40
C VAL A 65 -6.48 2.92 -9.87
N ALA A 66 -6.73 1.62 -9.84
CA ALA A 66 -8.04 1.06 -10.06
C ALA A 66 -8.65 0.64 -8.73
N ILE A 67 -9.92 0.98 -8.55
CA ILE A 67 -10.73 0.60 -7.40
C ILE A 67 -11.91 -0.19 -7.93
N ASP A 68 -11.88 -1.50 -7.71
CA ASP A 68 -12.99 -2.38 -8.08
C ASP A 68 -14.07 -2.27 -7.00
N VAL A 69 -15.23 -1.72 -7.38
CA VAL A 69 -16.37 -1.48 -6.51
C VAL A 69 -17.43 -2.54 -6.73
N VAL A 70 -17.75 -3.28 -5.66
CA VAL A 70 -18.80 -4.29 -5.63
C VAL A 70 -19.92 -3.78 -4.73
N PRO A 71 -21.08 -3.37 -5.29
CA PRO A 71 -22.18 -2.88 -4.48
C PRO A 71 -22.72 -4.00 -3.57
N PRO A 72 -23.22 -3.65 -2.36
CA PRO A 72 -23.95 -4.60 -1.52
C PRO A 72 -25.20 -5.13 -2.22
N ARG A 73 -25.59 -6.36 -1.87
CA ARG A 73 -26.82 -7.00 -2.40
C ARG A 73 -28.10 -6.28 -1.98
N THR A 74 -28.05 -5.49 -0.90
CA THR A 74 -29.17 -4.69 -0.37
C THR A 74 -28.67 -3.33 0.12
N GLY A 75 -29.30 -2.25 -0.36
CA GLY A 75 -29.11 -0.86 0.11
C GLY A 75 -27.97 -0.03 -0.51
N GLY A 76 -28.29 1.20 -0.93
CA GLY A 76 -27.66 2.43 -0.40
C GLY A 76 -26.26 2.88 -0.84
N PHE A 77 -25.75 2.53 -2.03
CA PHE A 77 -24.65 3.32 -2.61
C PHE A 77 -25.22 4.42 -3.52
N ALA A 78 -24.65 5.62 -3.45
CA ALA A 78 -24.93 6.67 -4.41
C ALA A 78 -24.53 6.16 -5.81
N ASP A 79 -25.36 6.47 -6.81
CA ASP A 79 -25.07 6.11 -8.19
C ASP A 79 -23.71 6.70 -8.60
N PRO A 80 -22.88 5.96 -9.35
CA PRO A 80 -21.61 6.51 -9.79
C PRO A 80 -21.85 7.74 -10.67
N LEU A 81 -21.00 8.76 -10.54
CA LEU A 81 -21.04 9.96 -11.38
C LEU A 81 -21.13 9.56 -12.86
N ASP A 82 -22.21 9.96 -13.52
CA ASP A 82 -22.52 9.72 -14.94
C ASP A 82 -22.60 8.26 -15.39
N ALA A 83 -22.69 7.30 -14.47
CA ALA A 83 -22.93 5.90 -14.84
C ALA A 83 -24.42 5.66 -15.07
N GLY A 84 -24.77 5.12 -16.25
CA GLY A 84 -26.15 4.71 -16.51
C GLY A 84 -26.67 3.74 -15.43
N PRO A 85 -27.98 3.73 -15.11
CA PRO A 85 -28.56 3.04 -13.95
C PRO A 85 -28.28 1.52 -13.88
N ALA A 86 -27.84 0.90 -14.98
CA ALA A 86 -27.45 -0.52 -15.03
C ALA A 86 -26.05 -0.81 -14.42
N ALA A 87 -25.12 0.14 -14.49
CA ALA A 87 -23.76 -0.03 -13.95
C ALA A 87 -23.73 0.04 -12.41
N ALA A 88 -24.64 0.80 -11.80
CA ALA A 88 -24.77 0.93 -10.35
C ALA A 88 -25.10 -0.40 -9.64
N ARG A 89 -25.78 -1.34 -10.33
CA ARG A 89 -26.26 -2.61 -9.73
C ARG A 89 -25.35 -3.81 -9.94
N THR A 90 -24.43 -3.75 -10.91
CA THR A 90 -23.58 -4.89 -11.29
C THR A 90 -22.13 -4.74 -10.81
N GLY A 91 -21.76 -3.55 -10.32
CA GLY A 91 -20.40 -3.19 -9.96
C GLY A 91 -19.68 -2.45 -11.08
N HIS A 92 -18.63 -1.73 -10.71
CA HIS A 92 -17.84 -0.91 -11.62
C HIS A 92 -16.40 -0.81 -11.13
N THR A 93 -15.48 -0.48 -12.03
CA THR A 93 -14.11 -0.10 -11.68
C THR A 93 -14.00 1.42 -11.76
N LEU A 94 -13.61 2.05 -10.66
CA LEU A 94 -13.26 3.45 -10.62
C LEU A 94 -11.76 3.59 -10.86
N TYR A 95 -11.38 4.28 -11.92
CA TYR A 95 -10.00 4.67 -12.16
C TYR A 95 -9.80 6.07 -11.61
N VAL A 96 -8.76 6.25 -10.80
CA VAL A 96 -8.37 7.55 -10.25
C VAL A 96 -6.98 7.90 -10.75
N ALA A 97 -6.89 9.00 -11.50
CA ALA A 97 -5.63 9.54 -12.00
C ALA A 97 -5.15 10.66 -11.07
N LEU A 98 -3.86 10.62 -10.75
CA LEU A 98 -3.15 11.51 -9.85
C LEU A 98 -2.05 12.20 -10.64
N ALA A 99 -2.09 13.53 -10.72
CA ALA A 99 -1.06 14.35 -11.34
C ALA A 99 -0.30 15.16 -10.28
N ASP A 100 0.90 15.61 -10.67
CA ASP A 100 1.77 16.44 -9.82
C ASP A 100 2.01 15.82 -8.45
N LEU A 101 2.48 14.56 -8.45
CA LEU A 101 2.75 13.84 -7.22
C LEU A 101 3.96 14.42 -6.49
N HIS A 102 3.78 14.66 -5.20
CA HIS A 102 4.80 15.15 -4.29
C HIS A 102 4.91 14.20 -3.11
N LEU A 103 6.15 13.96 -2.68
CA LEU A 103 6.46 13.14 -1.52
C LEU A 103 7.05 14.04 -0.44
N ASP A 104 6.38 14.11 0.70
CA ASP A 104 6.92 14.66 1.93
C ASP A 104 7.41 13.52 2.83
N ALA A 105 8.67 13.61 3.28
CA ALA A 105 9.32 12.60 4.09
C ALA A 105 9.83 13.23 5.38
N ARG A 106 9.32 12.73 6.51
CA ARG A 106 9.67 13.22 7.84
C ARG A 106 10.18 12.10 8.72
N GLU A 107 11.36 12.27 9.29
CA GLU A 107 11.82 11.40 10.37
C GLU A 107 11.01 11.69 11.64
N THR A 108 10.56 10.62 12.30
CA THR A 108 9.71 10.67 13.49
C THR A 108 10.33 9.94 14.68
N THR A 109 11.59 9.52 14.59
CA THR A 109 12.30 8.78 15.65
C THR A 109 12.44 9.59 16.94
N THR A 110 11.79 9.17 18.01
CA THR A 110 11.91 9.82 19.33
C THR A 110 13.01 9.19 20.21
N PRO A 111 13.44 9.85 21.30
CA PRO A 111 14.33 9.23 22.29
C PRO A 111 13.73 7.96 22.93
N THR A 112 12.41 7.93 23.13
CA THR A 112 11.69 6.76 23.67
C THR A 112 11.71 5.60 22.68
N ASP A 113 11.54 5.86 21.39
CA ASP A 113 11.64 4.83 20.34
C ASP A 113 13.01 4.14 20.37
N ARG A 114 14.09 4.92 20.49
CA ARG A 114 15.46 4.40 20.58
C ARG A 114 15.66 3.51 21.81
N ARG A 115 15.12 3.90 22.97
CA ARG A 115 15.14 3.06 24.19
C ARG A 115 14.35 1.76 24.02
N ASN A 116 13.32 1.78 23.18
CA ASN A 116 12.51 0.61 22.84
C ASN A 116 13.10 -0.20 21.67
N GLY A 117 14.34 0.05 21.25
CA GLY A 117 15.00 -0.73 20.18
C GLY A 117 14.59 -0.34 18.76
N ILE A 118 13.80 0.70 18.56
CA ILE A 118 13.56 1.27 17.23
C ILE A 118 14.81 2.07 16.83
N ARG A 119 15.42 1.68 15.72
CA ARG A 119 16.64 2.32 15.20
C ARG A 119 16.30 3.55 14.37
N TRP A 120 15.20 3.49 13.64
CA TRP A 120 14.73 4.58 12.81
C TRP A 120 13.21 4.48 12.59
N ALA A 121 12.53 5.62 12.55
CA ALA A 121 11.13 5.70 12.15
C ALA A 121 10.90 6.95 11.29
N GLY A 122 10.04 6.84 10.28
CA GLY A 122 9.66 7.97 9.46
C GLY A 122 8.28 7.83 8.86
N ARG A 123 7.68 8.97 8.52
CA ARG A 123 6.41 9.08 7.82
C ARG A 123 6.63 9.69 6.45
N PHE A 124 6.09 9.02 5.44
CA PHE A 124 6.14 9.39 4.04
C PHE A 124 4.72 9.66 3.57
N THR A 125 4.44 10.89 3.14
CA THR A 125 3.11 11.31 2.70
C THR A 125 3.18 11.71 1.23
N TYR A 126 2.40 11.04 0.41
CA TYR A 126 2.21 11.34 -1.01
C TYR A 126 0.99 12.23 -1.15
N SER A 127 1.16 13.34 -1.85
CA SER A 127 0.09 14.27 -2.21
C SER A 127 0.05 14.45 -3.71
N ALA A 128 -1.14 14.56 -4.29
CA ALA A 128 -1.34 14.92 -5.68
C ALA A 128 -1.73 16.40 -5.78
N GLY A 129 -1.15 17.15 -6.71
CA GLY A 129 -1.60 18.52 -7.00
C GLY A 129 -3.00 18.56 -7.62
N SER A 130 -3.32 17.56 -8.45
CA SER A 130 -4.65 17.41 -9.04
C SER A 130 -5.07 15.94 -9.21
N VAL A 131 -6.38 15.73 -9.21
CA VAL A 131 -7.02 14.41 -9.35
C VAL A 131 -8.18 14.45 -10.32
N ARG A 132 -8.40 13.35 -11.03
CA ARG A 132 -9.62 13.10 -11.82
C ARG A 132 -9.98 11.63 -11.79
N GLN A 133 -11.22 11.30 -12.11
CA GLN A 133 -11.70 9.93 -12.07
C GLN A 133 -12.65 9.57 -13.20
N VAL A 134 -12.77 8.29 -13.49
CA VAL A 134 -13.76 7.73 -14.43
C VAL A 134 -14.24 6.38 -13.91
N ALA A 135 -15.55 6.14 -14.01
CA ALA A 135 -16.13 4.84 -13.69
C ALA A 135 -16.35 4.03 -14.97
N ILE A 136 -16.02 2.74 -14.93
CA ILE A 136 -16.30 1.79 -16.01
C ILE A 136 -17.17 0.67 -15.46
N GLY A 137 -18.38 0.51 -16.03
CA GLY A 137 -19.28 -0.58 -15.66
C GLY A 137 -18.71 -1.93 -16.06
N ARG A 138 -19.15 -3.01 -15.40
CA ARG A 138 -18.73 -4.39 -15.75
C ARG A 138 -19.05 -4.80 -17.19
N ASN A 139 -20.02 -4.15 -17.83
CA ASN A 139 -20.36 -4.34 -19.23
C ASN A 139 -19.40 -3.61 -20.21
N GLY A 140 -18.34 -2.98 -19.70
CA GLY A 140 -17.37 -2.22 -20.49
C GLY A 140 -17.82 -0.80 -20.83
N THR A 141 -19.01 -0.37 -20.40
CA THR A 141 -19.46 1.02 -20.61
C THR A 141 -18.62 1.96 -19.75
N ALA A 142 -17.75 2.74 -20.40
CA ALA A 142 -16.97 3.77 -19.75
C ALA A 142 -17.81 5.05 -19.59
N GLY A 143 -17.79 5.62 -18.40
CA GLY A 143 -18.21 7.00 -18.17
C GLY A 143 -17.21 7.99 -18.77
N ARG A 144 -17.46 9.28 -18.55
CA ARG A 144 -16.52 10.35 -18.93
C ARG A 144 -15.53 10.58 -17.79
N TRP A 145 -14.29 10.93 -18.12
CA TRP A 145 -13.38 11.50 -17.12
C TRP A 145 -13.98 12.75 -16.50
N SER A 146 -13.97 12.82 -15.17
CA SER A 146 -14.25 14.07 -14.47
C SER A 146 -13.23 15.14 -14.89
N PRO A 147 -13.60 16.43 -14.80
CA PRO A 147 -12.60 17.50 -14.88
C PRO A 147 -11.52 17.30 -13.81
N TRP A 148 -10.31 17.80 -14.07
CA TRP A 148 -9.27 17.88 -13.04
C TRP A 148 -9.76 18.77 -11.89
N GLN A 149 -9.60 18.27 -10.67
CA GLN A 149 -9.90 18.97 -9.44
C GLN A 149 -8.62 19.10 -8.61
N PRO A 150 -8.51 20.12 -7.73
CA PRO A 150 -7.43 20.19 -6.75
C PRO A 150 -7.33 18.88 -5.96
N GLY A 151 -6.10 18.41 -5.77
CA GLY A 151 -5.82 17.17 -5.04
C GLY A 151 -5.55 17.41 -3.55
N GLY A 152 -4.72 16.54 -2.98
CA GLY A 152 -4.36 16.54 -1.57
C GLY A 152 -3.59 15.27 -1.20
N PRO A 153 -3.45 14.95 0.09
CA PRO A 153 -2.84 13.71 0.55
C PRO A 153 -3.61 12.49 0.02
N VAL A 154 -2.90 11.57 -0.65
CA VAL A 154 -3.49 10.38 -1.27
C VAL A 154 -2.97 9.08 -0.66
N TYR A 155 -1.80 9.10 -0.05
CA TYR A 155 -1.21 7.88 0.52
C TYR A 155 -0.20 8.27 1.56
N ALA A 156 -0.18 7.59 2.69
CA ALA A 156 0.91 7.72 3.64
C ALA A 156 1.40 6.35 4.10
N VAL A 157 2.69 6.25 4.34
CA VAL A 157 3.30 5.09 4.96
C VAL A 157 4.18 5.54 6.13
N ALA A 158 3.93 4.95 7.29
CA ALA A 158 4.84 4.99 8.41
C ALA A 158 5.75 3.77 8.32
N LEU A 159 7.06 4.00 8.29
CA LEU A 159 8.08 2.95 8.27
C LEU A 159 8.85 2.98 9.59
N THR A 160 9.12 1.79 10.11
CA THR A 160 9.92 1.61 11.33
C THR A 160 10.95 0.53 11.09
N HIS A 161 12.21 0.84 11.40
CA HIS A 161 13.32 -0.10 11.39
C HIS A 161 13.66 -0.53 12.83
N ARG A 162 13.55 -1.83 13.11
CA ARG A 162 13.82 -2.44 14.42
C ARG A 162 14.47 -3.81 14.18
N ASP A 163 15.48 -4.13 14.99
CA ASP A 163 16.11 -5.47 15.03
C ASP A 163 16.49 -6.03 13.64
N GLY A 164 17.09 -5.18 12.80
CA GLY A 164 17.52 -5.52 11.43
C GLY A 164 16.37 -5.66 10.41
N GLY A 165 15.13 -5.35 10.80
CA GLY A 165 13.95 -5.51 9.97
C GLY A 165 13.15 -4.21 9.77
N TRP A 166 12.52 -4.10 8.61
CA TRP A 166 11.57 -3.03 8.30
C TRP A 166 10.13 -3.49 8.56
N THR A 167 9.38 -2.63 9.23
CA THR A 167 7.93 -2.76 9.40
C THR A 167 7.24 -1.52 8.86
N TYR A 168 5.98 -1.67 8.44
CA TYR A 168 5.24 -0.58 7.85
C TYR A 168 3.78 -0.55 8.30
N ARG A 169 3.21 0.66 8.29
CA ARG A 169 1.78 0.91 8.44
C ARG A 169 1.33 1.86 7.34
N ILE A 170 0.31 1.47 6.60
CA ILE A 170 -0.22 2.23 5.46
C ILE A 170 -1.50 2.95 5.91
N ASP A 171 -1.58 4.24 5.59
CA ASP A 171 -2.81 5.02 5.62
C ASP A 171 -3.17 5.36 4.16
N GLU A 172 -4.20 4.71 3.61
CA GLU A 172 -4.60 4.84 2.21
C GLU A 172 -5.63 5.99 2.00
N MET A 173 -5.90 6.38 0.75
CA MET A 173 -6.85 7.45 0.39
C MET A 173 -8.17 7.37 1.18
N PRO A 174 -8.71 8.51 1.65
CA PRO A 174 -10.01 8.56 2.29
C PRO A 174 -11.14 7.94 1.45
N LEU A 175 -11.04 8.04 0.12
CA LEU A 175 -12.00 7.43 -0.81
C LEU A 175 -12.08 5.90 -0.65
N VAL A 176 -10.94 5.22 -0.54
CA VAL A 176 -10.89 3.76 -0.35
C VAL A 176 -11.42 3.39 1.04
N THR A 177 -11.03 4.17 2.05
CA THR A 177 -11.50 4.00 3.42
C THR A 177 -13.02 4.16 3.54
N GLY A 178 -13.62 5.12 2.82
CA GLY A 178 -15.06 5.36 2.81
C GLY A 178 -15.86 4.24 2.14
N LEU A 179 -15.30 3.60 1.11
CA LEU A 179 -15.94 2.45 0.45
C LEU A 179 -15.81 1.15 1.26
N GLY A 180 -14.81 1.06 2.14
CA GLY A 180 -14.62 -0.05 3.07
C GLY A 180 -14.55 -1.41 2.36
N ARG A 181 -15.33 -2.39 2.84
CA ARG A 181 -15.32 -3.77 2.32
C ARG A 181 -15.84 -3.92 0.87
N TYR A 182 -16.42 -2.87 0.30
CA TYR A 182 -17.01 -2.88 -1.04
C TYR A 182 -16.04 -2.41 -2.12
N ALA A 183 -14.85 -1.96 -1.72
CA ALA A 183 -13.80 -1.56 -2.64
C ALA A 183 -12.56 -2.45 -2.48
N ARG A 184 -11.94 -2.77 -3.60
CA ARG A 184 -10.63 -3.41 -3.62
C ARG A 184 -9.70 -2.63 -4.54
N LEU A 185 -8.53 -2.30 -4.01
CA LEU A 185 -7.46 -1.69 -4.79
C LEU A 185 -6.80 -2.72 -5.70
N ARG A 186 -6.51 -2.29 -6.92
CA ARG A 186 -5.80 -3.05 -7.93
C ARG A 186 -4.87 -2.12 -8.70
N ARG A 187 -3.71 -2.65 -9.08
CA ARG A 187 -2.84 -1.98 -10.04
C ARG A 187 -3.41 -2.12 -11.45
N PRO A 188 -3.79 -1.02 -12.13
CA PRO A 188 -4.25 -1.11 -13.51
C PRO A 188 -3.08 -1.31 -14.47
N THR A 189 -3.35 -1.81 -15.67
CA THR A 189 -2.45 -1.62 -16.81
C THR A 189 -2.79 -0.30 -17.52
N CYS A 190 -1.80 0.34 -18.16
CA CYS A 190 -2.07 1.60 -18.87
C CYS A 190 -2.99 1.42 -20.09
N ALA A 191 -3.09 0.19 -20.63
CA ALA A 191 -3.99 -0.15 -21.72
C ALA A 191 -5.46 -0.27 -21.29
N GLU A 192 -5.74 -0.46 -19.99
CA GLU A 192 -7.12 -0.46 -19.45
C GLU A 192 -7.73 0.94 -19.38
N LEU A 193 -6.91 1.98 -19.46
CA LEU A 193 -7.37 3.35 -19.22
C LEU A 193 -8.12 3.87 -20.45
N PRO A 194 -9.36 4.36 -20.28
CA PRO A 194 -10.10 4.94 -21.37
C PRO A 194 -9.37 6.20 -21.84
N THR A 195 -9.21 6.32 -23.16
CA THR A 195 -8.60 7.48 -23.80
C THR A 195 -9.44 8.73 -23.51
N GLY A 196 -8.84 9.74 -22.87
CA GLY A 196 -9.49 11.01 -22.56
C GLY A 196 -8.76 11.85 -21.52
#